data_AF-A0A1E4B3Q1-F1
#
_entry.id   AF-A0A1E4B3Q1-F1
#
_cell.length_a   1.000
_cell.length_b   1.000
_cell.length_c   1.000
_cell.angle_alpha   90.00
_cell.angle_beta   90.00
_cell.angle_gamma   90.00
#
_symmetry.space_group_name_H-M   'P 1'
#
loop_
_entity.id
_entity.type
_entity.pdbx_description
1 polymer ?
#
loop_
_entity_poly.entity_id
_entity_poly.type
_entity_poly.pdbx_seq_one_letter_code
_entity_poly.pdbx_strand_id
1 'polypeptide(L)'
;MKIHETRPAAIHPPQAPQAPLNSPPSVGSGGADRGRAPTDGRRSRNDAVELSPAAQAHAASPTDPASPSLAPERIAEIRHRIQSGAYDSLEVVDEVARRILDRGDV
;
A
#
# COMPACT_ATOMS: atom_id res chain seq x y z
N MET A 1 -5.49 46.89 -44.81
CA MET A 1 -5.70 45.46 -45.13
C MET A 1 -5.47 44.67 -43.84
N LYS A 2 -6.45 43.87 -43.41
CA LYS A 2 -6.41 43.09 -42.16
C LYS A 2 -5.91 41.68 -42.50
N ILE A 3 -4.78 41.25 -41.94
CA ILE A 3 -4.27 39.88 -42.07
C ILE A 3 -4.87 39.05 -40.93
N HIS A 4 -5.64 38.02 -41.28
CA HIS A 4 -6.22 37.08 -40.34
C HIS A 4 -5.21 35.96 -40.04
N GLU A 5 -5.05 35.64 -38.76
CA GLU A 5 -4.26 34.52 -38.23
C GLU A 5 -4.71 33.16 -38.80
N THR A 6 -3.78 32.22 -38.94
CA THR A 6 -4.09 30.80 -39.05
C THR A 6 -3.09 30.03 -38.20
N ARG A 7 -3.57 29.50 -37.06
CA ARG A 7 -2.80 28.63 -36.17
C ARG A 7 -2.61 27.25 -36.82
N PRO A 8 -1.44 26.60 -36.69
CA PRO A 8 -1.29 25.22 -37.14
C PRO A 8 -2.00 24.26 -36.18
N ALA A 9 -2.82 23.37 -36.75
CA ALA A 9 -3.58 22.36 -36.03
C ALA A 9 -2.65 21.27 -35.44
N ALA A 10 -2.91 20.89 -34.20
CA ALA A 10 -2.26 19.77 -33.53
C ALA A 10 -2.65 18.44 -34.20
N ILE A 11 -1.66 17.61 -34.51
CA ILE A 11 -1.84 16.26 -35.04
C ILE A 11 -2.17 15.34 -33.86
N HIS A 12 -3.45 15.03 -33.67
CA HIS A 12 -3.89 13.98 -32.73
C HIS A 12 -3.87 12.62 -33.45
N PRO A 13 -3.39 11.53 -32.82
CA PRO A 13 -3.54 10.18 -33.35
C PRO A 13 -5.02 9.76 -33.37
N PRO A 14 -5.45 8.90 -34.30
CA PRO A 14 -6.83 8.43 -34.37
C PRO A 14 -7.17 7.60 -33.13
N GLN A 15 -8.15 8.06 -32.36
CA GLN A 15 -8.69 7.35 -31.21
C GLN A 15 -9.51 6.13 -31.71
N ALA A 16 -9.09 4.93 -31.32
CA ALA A 16 -9.81 3.69 -31.62
C ALA A 16 -11.24 3.71 -31.02
N PRO A 17 -12.22 3.03 -31.63
CA PRO A 17 -13.59 2.99 -31.12
C PRO A 17 -13.62 2.33 -29.73
N GLN A 18 -14.19 3.04 -28.76
CA GLN A 18 -14.37 2.51 -27.41
C GLN A 18 -15.41 1.39 -27.41
N ALA A 19 -14.99 0.21 -26.95
CA ALA A 19 -15.89 -0.93 -26.74
C ALA A 19 -16.82 -0.65 -25.54
N PRO A 20 -18.12 -0.94 -25.62
CA PRO A 20 -19.02 -0.79 -24.49
C PRO A 20 -18.95 -1.99 -23.52
N LEU A 21 -18.97 -1.65 -22.24
CA LEU A 21 -19.65 -2.34 -21.14
C LEU A 21 -19.28 -3.81 -20.85
N ASN A 22 -18.47 -3.94 -19.79
CA ASN A 22 -18.26 -5.12 -18.98
C ASN A 22 -19.61 -5.82 -18.65
N SER A 23 -19.85 -6.98 -19.24
CA SER A 23 -21.01 -7.83 -18.93
C SER A 23 -20.75 -8.63 -17.64
N PRO A 24 -21.70 -8.73 -16.69
CA PRO A 24 -21.53 -9.61 -15.54
C PRO A 24 -21.63 -11.09 -15.95
N PRO A 25 -20.93 -12.01 -15.27
CA PRO A 25 -21.12 -13.44 -15.52
C PRO A 25 -22.52 -13.88 -15.06
N SER A 26 -23.29 -14.39 -16.01
CA SER A 26 -24.54 -15.12 -15.78
C SER A 26 -24.22 -16.43 -15.05
N VAL A 27 -24.36 -16.45 -13.73
CA VAL A 27 -24.42 -17.70 -12.95
C VAL A 27 -25.89 -18.14 -12.89
N GLY A 28 -26.12 -19.36 -13.36
CA GLY A 28 -27.43 -19.91 -13.67
C GLY A 28 -28.46 -19.81 -12.55
N SER A 29 -29.69 -19.49 -12.96
CA SER A 29 -30.91 -19.71 -12.20
C SER A 29 -31.24 -21.20 -12.16
N GLY A 30 -31.59 -21.72 -10.97
CA GLY A 30 -32.27 -23.01 -10.85
C GLY A 30 -32.07 -23.72 -9.52
N GLY A 31 -32.59 -23.17 -8.42
CA GLY A 31 -32.52 -23.84 -7.12
C GLY A 31 -33.41 -23.23 -6.06
N ALA A 32 -34.73 -23.28 -6.30
CA ALA A 32 -35.82 -23.19 -5.33
C ALA A 32 -35.68 -22.19 -4.16
N ASP A 33 -36.35 -21.06 -4.32
CA ASP A 33 -36.98 -20.31 -3.23
C ASP A 33 -37.69 -21.27 -2.25
N ARG A 34 -37.18 -21.33 -1.02
CA ARG A 34 -38.01 -21.48 0.18
C ARG A 34 -37.48 -20.50 1.22
N GLY A 35 -38.23 -19.42 1.36
CA GLY A 35 -37.95 -18.26 2.17
C GLY A 35 -37.36 -18.51 3.56
N ARG A 36 -36.50 -17.57 3.96
CA ARG A 36 -36.52 -16.98 5.30
C ARG A 36 -35.87 -15.60 5.22
N ALA A 37 -36.58 -14.60 5.71
CA ALA A 37 -36.05 -13.26 5.99
C ALA A 37 -34.73 -13.35 6.79
N PRO A 38 -33.84 -12.34 6.73
CA PRO A 38 -32.64 -12.32 7.55
C PRO A 38 -33.04 -12.19 9.02
N THR A 39 -33.28 -13.32 9.68
CA THR A 39 -33.42 -13.39 11.13
C THR A 39 -32.03 -13.30 11.73
N ASP A 40 -31.80 -12.20 12.44
CA ASP A 40 -30.94 -12.01 13.61
C ASP A 40 -29.73 -12.95 13.81
N GLY A 41 -28.58 -12.31 14.03
CA GLY A 41 -27.63 -12.78 15.03
C GLY A 41 -26.96 -14.12 14.74
N ARG A 42 -26.33 -14.27 13.57
CA ARG A 42 -25.25 -15.27 13.44
C ARG A 42 -24.09 -14.80 14.30
N ARG A 43 -24.07 -15.29 15.55
CA ARG A 43 -22.87 -15.31 16.39
C ARG A 43 -21.72 -15.77 15.51
N SER A 44 -20.79 -14.86 15.23
CA SER A 44 -19.49 -15.25 14.68
C SER A 44 -18.98 -16.36 15.60
N ARG A 45 -18.73 -17.56 15.04
CA ARG A 45 -18.04 -18.60 15.79
C ARG A 45 -16.63 -18.05 15.99
N ASN A 46 -16.41 -17.47 17.16
CA ASN A 46 -15.13 -16.90 17.53
C ASN A 46 -14.20 -18.08 17.82
N ASP A 47 -13.46 -18.50 16.81
CA ASP A 47 -12.31 -19.37 16.98
C ASP A 47 -11.18 -18.50 17.54
N ALA A 48 -10.90 -18.67 18.83
CA ALA A 48 -9.87 -17.90 19.53
C ALA A 48 -8.64 -18.77 19.70
N VAL A 49 -7.50 -18.29 19.19
CA VAL A 49 -6.20 -18.94 19.33
C VAL A 49 -5.38 -18.13 20.32
N GLU A 50 -4.88 -18.77 21.38
CA GLU A 50 -4.02 -18.12 22.36
C GLU A 50 -2.56 -18.17 21.90
N LEU A 51 -1.84 -17.06 22.08
CA LEU A 51 -0.39 -17.04 21.86
C LEU A 51 0.32 -17.79 22.99
N SER A 52 1.33 -18.58 22.63
CA SER A 52 2.15 -19.29 23.64
C SER A 52 2.83 -18.30 24.59
N PRO A 53 3.14 -18.68 25.84
CA PRO A 53 3.84 -17.80 26.78
C PRO A 53 5.17 -17.26 26.24
N ALA A 54 5.90 -18.07 25.45
CA ALA A 54 7.12 -17.64 24.79
C ALA A 54 6.87 -16.58 23.71
N ALA A 55 5.83 -16.76 22.88
CA ALA A 55 5.44 -15.77 21.88
C ALA A 55 4.97 -14.46 22.52
N GLN A 56 4.22 -14.54 23.62
CA GLN A 56 3.80 -13.35 24.38
C GLN A 56 5.01 -12.61 24.99
N ALA A 57 5.98 -13.34 25.55
CA ALA A 57 7.21 -12.76 26.08
C ALA A 57 8.07 -12.09 24.99
N HIS A 58 8.15 -12.69 23.81
CA HIS A 58 8.84 -12.10 22.66
C HIS A 58 8.11 -10.89 22.09
N ALA A 59 6.77 -10.88 22.04
CA ALA A 59 6.00 -9.72 21.61
C ALA A 59 6.06 -8.56 22.62
N ALA A 60 6.17 -8.88 23.92
CA ALA A 60 6.41 -7.90 24.98
C ALA A 60 7.85 -7.38 25.00
N SER A 61 8.80 -8.14 24.42
CA SER A 61 10.17 -7.70 24.25
C SER A 61 10.22 -6.73 23.06
N PRO A 62 10.56 -5.45 23.26
CA PRO A 62 10.54 -4.42 22.21
C PRO A 62 11.73 -4.57 21.26
N THR A 63 11.88 -5.76 20.67
CA THR A 63 12.95 -6.06 19.71
C THR A 63 12.62 -5.46 18.34
N ASP A 64 11.36 -5.07 18.09
CA ASP A 64 10.99 -4.32 16.90
C ASP A 64 10.37 -2.95 17.25
N PRO A 65 11.19 -1.89 17.36
CA PRO A 65 10.74 -0.51 17.38
C PRO A 65 10.34 -0.09 15.95
N ALA A 66 9.39 -0.80 15.33
CA ALA A 66 8.81 -0.41 14.05
C ALA A 66 7.97 0.86 14.27
N SER A 67 8.70 1.97 14.34
CA SER A 67 8.30 3.35 14.60
C SER A 67 7.82 3.64 16.02
N PRO A 68 8.72 3.73 17.03
CA PRO A 68 8.47 4.68 18.11
C PRO A 68 8.23 6.02 17.42
N SER A 69 7.07 6.64 17.67
CA SER A 69 6.79 7.99 17.17
C SER A 69 8.01 8.85 17.45
N LEU A 70 8.76 9.20 16.40
CA LEU A 70 10.02 9.90 16.57
C LEU A 70 9.69 11.26 17.20
N ALA A 71 10.42 11.61 18.27
CA ALA A 71 10.30 12.94 18.85
C ALA A 71 10.46 14.00 17.73
N PRO A 72 9.67 15.08 17.74
CA PRO A 72 9.70 16.08 16.66
C PRO A 72 11.09 16.68 16.45
N GLU A 73 11.88 16.80 17.52
CA GLU A 73 13.28 17.23 17.49
C GLU A 73 14.14 16.28 16.65
N ARG A 74 13.96 14.97 16.82
CA ARG A 74 14.69 13.94 16.06
C ARG A 74 14.33 13.97 14.58
N ILE A 75 13.06 14.23 14.26
CA ILE A 75 12.61 14.39 12.88
C ILE A 75 13.27 15.62 12.24
N ALA A 76 13.35 16.74 12.97
CA ALA A 76 13.99 17.95 12.47
C ALA A 76 15.48 17.74 12.19
N GLU A 77 16.20 17.05 13.07
CA GLU A 77 17.61 16.69 12.87
C GLU A 77 17.79 15.79 11.64
N ILE A 78 16.97 14.74 11.50
CA ILE A 78 17.03 13.84 10.35
C ILE A 78 16.79 14.61 9.05
N ARG A 79 15.78 15.49 9.02
CA ARG A 79 15.50 16.35 7.86
C ARG A 79 16.69 17.23 7.51
N HIS A 80 17.34 17.83 8.50
CA HIS A 80 18.54 18.63 8.27
C HIS A 80 19.67 17.80 7.64
N ARG A 81 19.91 16.60 8.16
CA ARG A 81 20.94 15.67 7.64
C ARG A 81 20.65 15.20 6.20
N ILE A 82 19.37 15.00 5.88
CA ILE A 82 18.94 14.69 4.50
C ILE A 82 19.22 15.89 3.59
N GLN A 83 18.82 17.09 3.99
CA GLN A 83 19.03 18.30 3.20
C GLN A 83 20.52 18.64 3.00
N SER A 84 21.37 18.30 3.97
CA SER A 84 22.82 18.48 3.87
C SER A 84 23.52 17.39 3.04
N GLY A 85 22.79 16.42 2.49
CA GLY A 85 23.36 15.31 1.72
C GLY A 85 24.19 14.33 2.55
N ALA A 86 23.99 14.29 3.87
CA ALA A 86 24.81 13.45 4.76
C ALA A 86 24.66 11.94 4.50
N TYR A 87 23.61 11.53 3.78
CA TYR A 87 23.33 10.13 3.43
C TYR A 87 23.69 9.79 1.98
N ASP A 88 24.21 10.74 1.20
CA ASP A 88 24.50 10.54 -0.23
C ASP A 88 25.89 9.89 -0.47
N SER A 89 26.63 9.61 0.61
CA SER A 89 27.97 9.00 0.51
C SER A 89 27.91 7.49 0.23
N LEU A 90 28.89 6.99 -0.52
CA LEU A 90 29.00 5.56 -0.82
C LEU A 90 29.22 4.70 0.44
N GLU A 91 29.83 5.28 1.47
CA GLU A 91 30.06 4.61 2.76
C GLU A 91 28.74 4.27 3.46
N VAL A 92 27.79 5.22 3.48
CA VAL A 92 26.45 4.99 4.04
C VAL A 92 25.69 3.93 3.24
N VAL A 93 25.84 3.92 1.91
CA VAL A 93 25.21 2.90 1.06
C VAL A 93 25.74 1.49 1.35
N ASP A 94 27.05 1.34 1.51
CA ASP A 94 27.68 0.05 1.86
C ASP A 94 27.27 -0.42 3.26
N GLU A 95 27.22 0.48 4.24
CA GLU A 95 26.73 0.16 5.59
C GLU A 95 25.27 -0.33 5.55
N VAL A 96 24.41 0.36 4.80
CA VAL A 96 23.01 -0.04 4.64
C VAL A 96 22.89 -1.38 3.94
N ALA A 97 23.67 -1.61 2.88
CA ALA A 97 23.66 -2.88 2.15
C ALA A 97 24.04 -4.06 3.07
N ARG A 98 25.12 -3.92 3.85
CA ARG A 98 25.52 -4.95 4.83
C ARG A 98 24.42 -5.20 5.85
N ARG A 99 23.81 -4.15 6.38
CA ARG A 99 22.73 -4.28 7.37
C ARG A 99 21.48 -4.99 6.82
N ILE A 100 21.13 -4.75 5.56
CA ILE A 100 20.03 -5.45 4.88
C ILE A 100 20.35 -6.94 4.74
N LEU A 101 21.58 -7.27 4.34
CA LEU A 101 22.04 -8.66 4.23
C LEU A 101 22.04 -9.36 5.61
N ASP A 102 22.54 -8.69 6.66
CA ASP A 102 22.57 -9.23 8.02
C ASP A 102 21.17 -9.45 8.61
N ARG A 103 20.21 -8.61 8.24
CA ARG A 103 18.81 -8.78 8.63
C ARG A 103 18.13 -9.91 7.84
N GLY A 104 18.61 -10.23 6.65
CA GLY A 104 18.02 -11.22 5.74
C GLY A 104 16.81 -10.68 4.95
N ASP A 105 16.78 -9.37 4.69
CA ASP A 105 15.69 -8.69 3.96
C ASP A 105 15.78 -8.84 2.42
N VAL A 106 16.54 -9.82 1.90
CA VAL A 106 16.80 -10.05 0.45
C VAL A 106 16.31 -11.40 -0.05
#